data_AF-A0A178X6D5-F1
#
_entry.id   AF-A0A178X6D5-F1
#
_cell.length_a   1.000
_cell.length_b   1.000
_cell.length_c   1.000
_cell.angle_alpha   90.00
_cell.angle_beta   90.00
_cell.angle_gamma   90.00
#
_symmetry.space_group_name_H-M   'P 1'
#
loop_
_entity.id
_entity.type
_entity.pdbx_description
1 polymer ?
#
loop_
_entity_poly.entity_id
_entity_poly.type
_entity_poly.pdbx_seq_one_letter_code
_entity_poly.pdbx_strand_id
1 'polypeptide(L)'
;MEKTGLSTPVVADRLRRMTATGLVRKVAYQDPGRRARESYVFERPGLELMPALFALTQWGDRYLSDAGGPVAPVHAGCGSAIWVVPMCDDGHVVEPDEIGVALSRMFEPEVVSRPG
;
A
#
# COMPACT_ATOMS: atom_id res chain seq x y z
N MET A 1 -2.76 -2.22 -20.18
CA MET A 1 -3.31 -2.69 -18.90
C MET A 1 -4.12 -3.93 -19.17
N GLU A 2 -3.53 -5.08 -18.85
CA GLU A 2 -4.21 -6.36 -18.80
C GLU A 2 -5.41 -6.26 -17.85
N LYS A 3 -6.57 -6.79 -18.25
CA LYS A 3 -7.77 -6.76 -17.43
C LYS A 3 -7.56 -7.72 -16.27
N THR A 4 -7.45 -7.21 -15.04
CA THR A 4 -7.73 -7.99 -13.83
C THR A 4 -9.01 -8.78 -14.12
N GLY A 5 -9.06 -10.10 -13.93
CA GLY A 5 -10.23 -10.96 -14.27
C GLY A 5 -11.55 -10.61 -13.54
N LEU A 6 -11.63 -9.43 -12.94
CA LEU A 6 -12.77 -8.80 -12.31
C LEU A 6 -13.68 -8.13 -13.34
N SER A 7 -14.99 -8.20 -13.09
CA SER A 7 -15.98 -7.50 -13.92
C SER A 7 -15.85 -5.97 -13.74
N THR A 8 -16.12 -5.24 -14.83
CA THR A 8 -16.08 -3.77 -14.85
C THR A 8 -16.89 -3.11 -13.72
N PRO A 9 -18.10 -3.59 -13.35
CA PRO A 9 -18.87 -3.01 -12.25
C PRO A 9 -18.18 -3.12 -10.89
N VAL A 10 -17.52 -4.25 -10.61
CA VAL A 10 -16.80 -4.47 -9.34
C VAL A 10 -15.60 -3.54 -9.24
N VAL A 11 -14.83 -3.40 -10.32
CA VAL A 11 -13.69 -2.48 -10.35
C VAL A 11 -14.15 -1.04 -10.16
N ALA A 12 -15.21 -0.64 -10.85
CA ALA A 12 -15.77 0.71 -10.70
C ALA A 12 -16.28 0.96 -9.27
N ASP A 13 -16.90 -0.01 -8.61
CA ASP A 13 -17.34 0.12 -7.23
C ASP A 13 -16.19 0.28 -6.25
N ARG A 14 -15.14 -0.53 -6.39
CA ARG A 14 -13.93 -0.43 -5.56
C ARG A 14 -13.25 0.93 -5.72
N LEU A 15 -13.09 1.41 -6.96
CA LEU A 15 -12.50 2.73 -7.22
C LEU A 15 -13.32 3.88 -6.63
N ARG A 16 -14.65 3.81 -6.70
CA ARG A 16 -15.53 4.79 -6.03
C ARG A 16 -15.31 4.80 -4.52
N ARG A 17 -15.24 3.62 -3.89
CA ARG A 17 -14.98 3.52 -2.44
C ARG A 17 -13.61 4.07 -2.06
N MET A 18 -12.56 3.69 -2.80
CA MET A 18 -11.20 4.20 -2.56
C MET A 18 -11.11 5.72 -2.75
N THR A 19 -11.88 6.28 -3.68
CA THR A 19 -11.98 7.73 -3.85
C THR A 19 -12.69 8.38 -2.66
N ALA A 20 -13.81 7.81 -2.21
CA ALA A 20 -14.57 8.30 -1.07
C ALA A 20 -13.78 8.26 0.25
N THR A 21 -12.86 7.30 0.40
CA THR A 21 -11.98 7.19 1.57
C THR A 21 -10.68 7.99 1.43
N GLY A 22 -10.48 8.73 0.34
CA GLY A 22 -9.27 9.53 0.12
C GLY A 22 -8.00 8.72 -0.12
N LEU A 23 -8.11 7.45 -0.53
CA LEU A 23 -6.95 6.63 -0.90
C LEU A 23 -6.42 6.99 -2.29
N VAL A 24 -7.33 7.36 -3.18
CA VAL A 24 -7.00 7.81 -4.54
C VAL A 24 -7.83 9.04 -4.87
N ARG A 25 -7.33 9.88 -5.78
CA ARG A 25 -8.18 10.86 -6.46
C ARG A 25 -8.25 10.60 -7.94
N LYS A 26 -9.34 11.10 -8.50
CA LYS A 26 -9.63 11.06 -9.93
C LYS A 26 -8.97 12.25 -10.62
N VAL A 27 -8.26 11.98 -11.71
CA VAL A 27 -7.62 13.00 -12.55
C VAL A 27 -8.09 12.87 -13.99
N ALA A 28 -8.35 14.00 -14.64
CA ALA A 28 -8.56 14.01 -16.07
C ALA A 28 -7.23 13.71 -16.76
N TYR A 29 -7.19 12.65 -17.54
CA TYR A 29 -6.05 12.27 -18.36
C TYR A 29 -6.48 12.29 -19.82
N GLN A 30 -5.74 13.00 -20.67
CA GLN A 30 -6.03 13.07 -22.09
C GLN A 30 -4.78 12.77 -22.89
N ASP A 31 -4.79 11.64 -23.60
CA ASP A 31 -3.81 11.38 -24.64
C ASP A 31 -4.03 12.38 -25.79
N PRO A 32 -2.96 12.96 -26.38
CA PRO A 32 -3.08 13.82 -27.54
C PRO A 32 -3.88 13.15 -28.66
N GLY A 33 -4.99 13.77 -29.08
CA GLY A 33 -5.86 13.24 -30.14
C GLY A 33 -6.89 12.19 -29.70
N ARG A 34 -7.01 11.86 -28.40
CA ARG A 34 -8.07 10.96 -27.88
C ARG A 34 -9.03 11.67 -26.92
N ARG A 35 -10.22 11.09 -26.75
CA ARG A 35 -11.21 11.50 -25.74
C ARG A 35 -10.59 11.40 -24.35
N ALA A 36 -10.82 12.41 -23.51
CA ALA A 36 -10.40 12.42 -22.12
C ALA A 36 -10.87 11.14 -21.40
N ARG A 37 -9.92 10.49 -20.73
CA ARG A 37 -10.13 9.33 -19.86
C ARG A 37 -9.89 9.74 -18.42
N GLU A 38 -10.50 8.98 -17.53
CA GLU A 38 -10.34 9.18 -16.10
C GLU A 38 -9.19 8.29 -15.65
N SER A 39 -8.17 8.89 -15.02
CA SER A 39 -7.11 8.17 -14.35
C SER A 39 -7.23 8.35 -12.85
N TYR A 40 -6.62 7.46 -12.08
CA TYR A 40 -6.62 7.48 -10.62
C TYR A 40 -5.17 7.53 -10.13
N VAL A 41 -4.88 8.48 -9.25
CA VAL A 41 -3.57 8.62 -8.61
C VAL A 41 -3.73 8.42 -7.11
N PHE A 42 -2.74 7.77 -6.50
CA PHE A 42 -2.72 7.60 -5.05
C PHE A 42 -2.55 8.95 -4.35
N GLU A 43 -3.32 9.12 -3.27
CA GLU A 43 -3.12 10.18 -2.30
C GLU A 43 -2.22 9.68 -1.17
N ARG A 44 -1.78 10.58 -0.29
CA ARG A 44 -0.89 10.23 0.83
C ARG A 44 -1.40 9.03 1.67
N PRO A 45 -2.68 8.95 2.09
CA PRO A 45 -3.18 7.78 2.81
C PRO A 45 -3.13 6.49 1.98
N GLY A 46 -3.31 6.59 0.66
CA GLY A 46 -3.18 5.45 -0.25
C GLY A 46 -1.74 4.96 -0.39
N LEU A 47 -0.78 5.88 -0.40
CA LEU A 47 0.65 5.55 -0.39
C LEU A 47 1.07 4.91 0.93
N GLU A 48 0.61 5.45 2.06
CA GLU A 48 0.90 4.91 3.39
C GLU A 48 0.25 3.54 3.64
N LEU A 49 -0.76 3.15 2.84
CA LEU A 49 -1.37 1.81 2.88
C LEU A 49 -0.53 0.74 2.14
N MET A 50 0.39 1.14 1.27
CA MET A 50 1.17 0.22 0.43
C MET A 50 1.94 -0.86 1.23
N PRO A 51 2.58 -0.57 2.38
CA PRO A 51 3.26 -1.60 3.17
C PRO A 51 2.31 -2.73 3.63
N ALA A 52 1.07 -2.40 4.02
CA ALA A 52 0.09 -3.41 4.42
C ALA A 52 -0.32 -4.30 3.23
N LEU A 53 -0.52 -3.72 2.05
CA LEU A 53 -0.82 -4.48 0.84
C LEU A 53 0.34 -5.40 0.45
N PHE A 54 1.58 -4.92 0.53
CA PHE A 54 2.76 -5.72 0.24
C PHE A 54 3.00 -6.83 1.25
N ALA A 55 2.70 -6.62 2.53
CA ALA A 55 2.73 -7.70 3.53
C ALA A 55 1.74 -8.82 3.20
N LEU A 56 0.51 -8.46 2.79
CA LEU A 56 -0.50 -9.42 2.35
C LEU A 56 -0.07 -10.15 1.06
N THR A 57 0.51 -9.44 0.10
CA THR A 57 1.07 -10.07 -1.11
C THR A 57 2.17 -11.06 -0.77
N GLN A 58 3.15 -10.68 0.07
CA GLN A 58 4.26 -11.58 0.47
C GLN A 58 3.75 -12.83 1.18
N TRP A 59 2.74 -12.70 2.04
CA TRP A 59 2.09 -13.85 2.67
C TRP A 59 1.39 -14.73 1.63
N GLY A 60 0.61 -14.13 0.71
CA GLY A 60 -0.08 -14.86 -0.35
C GLY A 60 0.88 -15.60 -1.27
N ASP A 61 1.99 -14.97 -1.65
CA ASP A 61 3.02 -15.57 -2.49
C ASP A 61 3.69 -16.76 -1.82
N ARG A 62 3.89 -16.70 -0.50
CA ARG A 62 4.50 -17.78 0.28
C ARG A 62 3.60 -18.99 0.46
N TYR A 63 2.28 -18.78 0.60
CA TYR A 63 1.36 -19.84 1.06
C TYR A 63 0.25 -20.20 0.06
N LEU A 64 -0.04 -19.35 -0.93
CA LEU A 64 -1.14 -19.53 -1.87
C LEU A 64 -0.69 -19.66 -3.34
N SER A 65 0.60 -19.47 -3.64
CA SER A 65 1.14 -19.61 -4.99
C SER A 65 2.31 -20.58 -5.03
N ASP A 66 2.21 -21.62 -5.86
CA ASP A 66 3.31 -22.56 -6.12
C ASP A 66 4.42 -21.94 -6.99
N ALA A 67 4.14 -20.81 -7.66
CA ALA A 67 5.04 -20.16 -8.62
C ALA A 67 5.46 -18.73 -8.21
N GLY A 68 5.10 -18.27 -7.00
CA GLY A 68 5.14 -16.85 -6.62
C GLY A 68 3.97 -16.07 -7.21
N GLY A 69 3.60 -14.94 -6.59
CA GLY A 69 2.50 -14.11 -7.10
C GLY A 69 2.89 -13.35 -8.37
N PRO A 70 1.90 -12.85 -9.14
CA PRO A 70 2.17 -12.11 -10.37
C PRO A 70 2.77 -10.71 -10.13
N VAL A 71 2.85 -10.26 -8.87
CA VAL A 71 3.31 -8.90 -8.51
C VAL A 71 4.19 -8.99 -7.27
N ALA A 72 5.45 -8.57 -7.40
CA ALA A 72 6.37 -8.43 -6.27
C ALA A 72 6.94 -6.99 -6.23
N PRO A 73 7.00 -6.35 -5.05
CA PRO A 73 7.60 -5.03 -4.95
C PRO A 73 9.12 -5.11 -5.13
N VAL A 74 9.67 -4.20 -5.95
CA VAL A 74 11.11 -4.11 -6.23
C VAL A 74 11.61 -2.69 -6.02
N HIS A 75 12.86 -2.55 -5.60
CA HIS A 75 13.51 -1.26 -5.50
C HIS A 75 13.80 -0.72 -6.90
N ALA A 76 13.20 0.42 -7.25
CA ALA A 76 13.34 1.01 -8.57
C ALA A 76 14.80 1.32 -8.97
N GLY A 77 15.68 1.60 -8.00
CA GLY A 77 17.09 1.93 -8.26
C GLY A 77 17.99 0.74 -8.56
N CYS A 78 17.71 -0.45 -8.03
CA CYS A 78 18.59 -1.62 -8.16
C CYS A 78 17.91 -2.92 -8.57
N GLY A 79 16.57 -2.95 -8.66
CA GLY A 79 15.77 -4.12 -9.02
C GLY A 79 15.65 -5.18 -7.92
N SER A 80 16.28 -5.01 -6.75
CA SER A 80 16.19 -5.96 -5.65
C SER A 80 14.78 -6.03 -5.09
N ALA A 81 14.35 -7.22 -4.66
CA ALA A 81 13.06 -7.43 -4.02
C ALA A 81 12.95 -6.60 -2.72
N ILE A 82 11.77 -6.05 -2.46
CA ILE A 82 11.43 -5.36 -1.21
C ILE A 82 10.66 -6.33 -0.32
N TRP A 83 11.05 -6.41 0.94
CA TRP A 83 10.36 -7.19 1.97
C TRP A 83 9.74 -6.25 3.00
N VAL A 84 8.56 -6.61 3.50
CA VAL A 84 7.92 -5.91 4.61
C VAL A 84 8.18 -6.72 5.87
N VAL A 85 8.92 -6.14 6.81
CA VAL A 85 9.29 -6.77 8.07
C VAL A 85 8.94 -5.85 9.24
N PRO A 86 8.60 -6.41 10.42
CA PRO A 86 8.54 -5.64 11.65
C PRO A 86 9.92 -5.08 11.98
N MET A 87 9.97 -3.79 12.31
CA MET A 87 11.20 -3.12 12.74
C MET A 87 10.87 -2.25 13.95
N CYS A 88 11.68 -2.32 15.00
CA CYS A 88 11.53 -1.43 16.15
C CYS A 88 12.17 -0.05 15.89
N ASP A 89 11.92 0.92 16.78
CA ASP A 89 12.43 2.29 16.63
C ASP A 89 13.97 2.38 16.66
N ASP A 90 14.64 1.38 17.23
CA ASP A 90 16.12 1.28 17.24
C ASP A 90 16.70 0.67 15.94
N GLY A 91 15.84 0.28 14.99
CA GLY A 91 16.25 -0.25 13.70
C GLY A 91 16.53 -1.75 13.67
N HIS A 92 16.19 -2.50 14.73
CA HIS A 92 16.25 -3.96 14.72
C HIS A 92 15.06 -4.53 13.95
N VAL A 93 15.31 -5.52 13.09
CA VAL A 93 14.25 -6.38 12.55
C VAL A 93 13.80 -7.32 13.67
N VAL A 94 12.49 -7.38 13.90
CA VAL A 94 11.90 -8.09 15.05
C VAL A 94 11.18 -9.34 14.56
N GLU A 95 11.48 -10.48 15.17
CA GLU A 95 10.79 -11.74 14.87
C GLU A 95 9.39 -11.77 15.51
N PRO A 96 8.42 -12.51 14.94
CA PRO A 96 7.03 -12.48 15.42
C PRO A 96 6.82 -12.80 16.91
N ASP A 97 7.66 -13.66 17.50
CA ASP A 97 7.62 -14.05 18.91
C ASP A 97 8.21 -12.99 19.85
N GLU A 98 8.95 -12.02 19.33
CA GLU A 98 9.51 -10.88 20.06
C GLU A 98 8.54 -9.68 20.08
N ILE A 99 7.42 -9.75 19.35
CA ILE A 99 6.43 -8.67 19.27
C ILE A 99 5.50 -8.69 20.48
N GLY A 100 5.69 -7.73 21.38
CA GLY A 100 4.74 -7.44 22.47
C GLY A 100 3.58 -6.54 22.03
N VAL A 101 2.44 -6.64 22.71
CA VAL A 101 1.29 -5.72 22.53
C VAL A 101 1.03 -4.97 23.84
N ALA A 102 1.08 -3.64 23.80
CA ALA A 102 0.71 -2.78 24.91
C ALA A 102 -0.66 -2.11 24.65
N LEU A 103 -1.54 -2.07 25.65
CA LEU A 103 -2.82 -1.36 25.55
C LEU A 103 -2.61 0.14 25.75
N SER A 104 -2.98 0.94 24.75
CA SER A 104 -2.71 2.38 24.65
C SER A 104 -3.59 3.29 25.51
N ARG A 105 -4.20 2.82 26.61
CA ARG A 105 -4.94 3.71 27.55
C ARG A 105 -4.05 4.71 28.32
N MET A 106 -2.80 4.91 27.90
CA MET A 106 -1.82 5.88 28.40
C MET A 106 -1.08 6.63 27.27
N PHE A 107 -1.65 6.74 26.07
CA PHE A 107 -1.10 7.59 24.99
C PHE A 107 -1.80 8.97 24.98
N GLU A 108 -1.39 9.89 25.84
CA GLU A 108 -1.42 11.31 25.47
C GLU A 108 -0.10 11.60 24.76
N PRO A 109 -0.08 11.85 23.44
CA PRO A 109 1.15 12.23 22.77
C PRO A 109 1.50 13.66 23.20
N GLU A 110 2.46 13.81 24.12
CA GLU A 110 3.09 15.10 24.34
C GLU A 110 3.78 15.51 23.04
N VAL A 111 3.17 16.45 22.32
CA VAL A 111 3.76 17.06 21.13
C VAL A 111 5.02 17.80 21.58
N VAL A 112 6.18 17.14 21.48
CA VAL A 112 7.48 17.79 21.60
C VAL A 112 7.58 18.82 20.49
N SER A 113 7.29 20.08 20.85
CA SER A 113 7.59 21.23 20.03
C SER A 113 9.10 21.42 20.04
N ARG A 114 9.74 21.26 18.87
CA ARG A 114 11.14 21.65 18.69
C ARG A 114 11.23 23.18 18.76
N PRO A 115 12.11 23.77 19.58
CA PRO A 115 12.40 25.20 19.46
C PRO A 115 13.14 25.45 18.13
N GLY A 116 12.83 26.62 17.55
CA GLY A 116 13.23 27.03 16.19
C GLY A 116 14.68 27.45 16.02
#